data_AF-A0A6B2G936-F1
#
_entry.id   AF-A0A6B2G936-F1
#
_cell.length_a   1.000
_cell.length_b   1.000
_cell.length_c   1.000
_cell.angle_alpha   90.00
_cell.angle_beta   90.00
_cell.angle_gamma   90.00
#
_symmetry.space_group_name_H-M   'P 1'
#
loop_
_entity.id
_entity.type
_entity.pdbx_description
1 polymer ?
#
loop_
_entity_poly.entity_id
_entity_poly.type
_entity_poly.pdbx_seq_one_letter_code
_entity_poly.pdbx_strand_id
1 'polypeptide(L)'
;MVFQQMQNLSESSFKKIHEAIDVTKLERIGAHSHINGLGLDEKFQPLDISDGMVGQIRARRAAGIITKMVKEGKIGGRAILFAGKPGTGKTAIAMGIAQELGAETPFTAISGSEFFSLDISKTEALTQALRKSIG
;
A
#
# COMPACT_ATOMS: atom_id res chain seq x y z
N MET A 1 -36.63 19.63 19.66
CA MET A 1 -35.62 20.33 18.83
C MET A 1 -34.20 20.16 19.37
N VAL A 2 -33.93 20.44 20.66
CA VAL A 2 -32.59 20.29 21.28
C VAL A 2 -32.05 18.85 21.26
N PHE A 3 -32.91 17.84 21.46
CA PHE A 3 -32.49 16.43 21.48
C PHE A 3 -31.98 15.93 20.12
N GLN A 4 -32.60 16.37 19.03
CA GLN A 4 -32.20 16.02 17.66
C GLN A 4 -30.92 16.74 17.25
N GLN A 5 -30.68 17.93 17.80
CA GLN A 5 -29.46 18.69 17.59
C GLN A 5 -28.27 18.04 18.32
N MET A 6 -28.47 17.47 19.53
CA MET A 6 -27.45 16.69 20.24
C MET A 6 -27.11 15.36 19.54
N GLN A 7 -28.09 14.67 18.93
CA GLN A 7 -27.81 13.46 18.15
C GLN A 7 -27.00 13.75 16.87
N ASN A 8 -27.29 14.85 16.17
CA ASN A 8 -26.52 15.27 15.00
C ASN A 8 -25.09 15.75 15.36
N LEU A 9 -24.91 16.38 16.53
CA LEU A 9 -23.60 16.74 17.07
C LEU A 9 -22.78 15.48 17.45
N SER A 10 -23.43 14.47 18.02
CA SER A 10 -22.84 13.16 18.32
C SER A 10 -22.37 12.43 17.05
N GLU A 11 -23.24 12.31 16.04
CA GLU A 11 -22.90 11.63 14.78
C GLU A 11 -21.83 12.35 13.98
N SER A 12 -21.89 13.69 13.88
CA SER A 12 -20.86 14.47 13.19
C SER A 12 -19.50 14.41 13.90
N SER A 13 -19.49 14.31 15.23
CA SER A 13 -18.27 14.10 16.02
C SER A 13 -17.70 12.70 15.83
N PHE A 14 -18.56 11.66 15.81
CA PHE A 14 -18.15 10.29 15.52
C PHE A 14 -17.60 10.14 14.09
N LYS A 15 -18.24 10.80 13.12
CA LYS A 15 -17.79 10.81 11.72
C LYS A 15 -16.47 11.54 11.56
N LYS A 16 -16.28 12.69 12.21
CA LYS A 16 -15.00 13.40 12.28
C LYS A 16 -13.90 12.58 12.94
N ILE A 17 -14.21 11.78 13.97
CA ILE A 17 -13.23 10.91 14.63
C ILE A 17 -12.81 9.78 13.69
N HIS A 18 -13.75 9.11 13.01
CA HIS A 18 -13.41 8.07 12.04
C HIS A 18 -12.65 8.62 10.82
N GLU A 19 -13.06 9.77 10.30
CA GLU A 19 -12.38 10.44 9.19
C GLU A 19 -10.99 10.93 9.63
N ALA A 20 -10.82 11.45 10.85
CA ALA A 20 -9.50 11.80 11.39
C ALA A 20 -8.59 10.58 11.67
N ILE A 21 -9.16 9.41 11.92
CA ILE A 21 -8.40 8.15 12.06
C ILE A 21 -7.95 7.63 10.67
N ASP A 22 -8.72 7.89 9.62
CA ASP A 22 -8.44 7.43 8.24
C ASP A 22 -7.58 8.43 7.42
N VAL A 23 -7.65 9.74 7.71
CA VAL A 23 -7.07 10.79 6.86
C VAL A 23 -5.54 10.85 6.88
N THR A 24 -4.87 10.33 7.89
CA THR A 24 -3.41 10.20 7.85
C THR A 24 -3.01 9.20 8.90
N LYS A 25 -2.85 7.92 8.51
CA LYS A 25 -1.74 7.15 9.09
C LYS A 25 -0.53 7.99 8.72
N LEU A 26 -0.17 8.89 9.65
CA LEU A 26 0.94 9.83 9.62
C LEU A 26 2.04 9.28 8.73
N GLU A 27 2.72 10.10 7.92
CA GLU A 27 4.05 9.78 7.41
C GLU A 27 5.00 9.58 8.60
N ARG A 28 4.79 8.50 9.32
CA ARG A 28 5.65 7.96 10.33
C ARG A 28 6.81 7.49 9.49
N ILE A 29 8.01 7.97 9.79
CA ILE A 29 9.27 7.51 9.20
C ILE A 29 9.27 5.98 9.36
N GLY A 30 8.72 5.28 8.38
CA GLY A 30 8.45 3.86 8.45
C GLY A 30 9.77 3.12 8.23
N ALA A 31 9.80 1.83 8.56
CA ALA A 31 10.97 0.99 8.28
C ALA A 31 11.40 0.99 6.79
N HIS A 32 10.54 1.49 5.90
CA HIS A 32 10.73 1.55 4.45
C HIS A 32 10.62 2.98 3.89
N SER A 33 10.69 4.02 4.74
CA SER A 33 10.64 5.43 4.32
C SER A 33 11.81 5.89 3.45
N HIS A 34 12.92 5.15 3.47
CA HIS A 34 14.09 5.42 2.64
C HIS A 34 13.98 4.84 1.22
N ILE A 35 12.93 4.08 0.92
CA ILE A 35 12.76 3.42 -0.37
C ILE A 35 12.00 4.36 -1.30
N ASN A 36 12.68 4.84 -2.34
CA ASN A 36 12.14 5.81 -3.29
C ASN A 36 11.81 5.19 -4.65
N GLY A 37 12.05 3.89 -4.84
CA GLY A 37 11.88 3.21 -6.11
C GLY A 37 12.53 1.82 -6.12
N LEU A 38 12.57 1.20 -7.30
CA LEU A 38 13.22 -0.11 -7.46
C LEU A 38 14.72 -0.01 -7.81
N GLY A 39 15.26 1.18 -8.12
CA GLY A 39 16.67 1.39 -8.46
C GLY A 39 17.13 0.63 -9.71
N LEU A 40 16.33 0.69 -10.77
CA LEU A 40 16.60 -0.01 -12.02
C LEU A 40 17.13 0.97 -13.08
N ASP A 41 17.98 0.49 -13.97
CA ASP A 41 18.35 1.23 -15.17
C ASP A 41 17.28 1.12 -16.28
N GLU A 42 17.51 1.80 -17.40
CA GLU A 42 16.63 1.81 -18.57
C GLU A 42 16.39 0.41 -19.18
N LYS A 43 17.28 -0.55 -18.91
CA LYS A 43 17.20 -1.94 -19.37
C LYS A 43 16.61 -2.87 -18.31
N PHE A 44 15.98 -2.31 -17.26
CA PHE A 44 15.43 -3.04 -16.12
C PHE A 44 16.47 -3.88 -15.37
N GLN A 45 17.75 -3.49 -15.43
CA GLN A 45 18.80 -4.09 -14.59
C GLN A 45 18.89 -3.32 -13.27
N PRO A 46 18.84 -4.02 -12.12
CA PRO A 46 19.04 -3.38 -10.84
C PRO A 46 20.47 -2.90 -10.68
N LEU A 47 20.62 -1.65 -10.24
CA LEU A 47 21.90 -1.13 -9.76
C LEU A 47 22.20 -1.71 -8.39
N ASP A 48 23.49 -1.92 -8.06
CA ASP A 48 23.90 -2.55 -6.81
C ASP A 48 23.34 -1.83 -5.57
N ILE A 49 23.35 -0.50 -5.59
CA ILE A 49 22.79 0.40 -4.57
C ILE A 49 22.12 1.57 -5.28
N SER A 50 20.79 1.72 -5.15
CA SER A 50 20.02 2.80 -5.77
C SER A 50 18.61 2.88 -5.17
N ASP A 51 18.02 4.08 -5.09
CA ASP A 51 16.65 4.35 -4.60
C ASP A 51 16.32 3.75 -3.22
N GLY A 52 17.32 3.66 -2.34
CA GLY A 52 17.20 3.03 -1.02
C GLY A 52 17.20 1.51 -1.03
N MET A 53 17.36 0.89 -2.20
CA MET A 53 17.41 -0.57 -2.38
C MET A 53 18.86 -1.05 -2.52
N VAL A 54 19.17 -2.20 -1.89
CA VAL A 54 20.46 -2.88 -1.97
C VAL A 54 20.25 -4.36 -2.25
N GLY A 55 20.98 -4.92 -3.21
CA GLY A 55 20.91 -6.34 -3.54
C GLY A 55 19.53 -6.75 -4.10
N GLN A 56 19.07 -7.98 -3.79
CA GLN A 56 17.82 -8.57 -4.30
C GLN A 56 17.64 -8.46 -5.82
N ILE A 57 18.73 -8.66 -6.57
CA ILE A 57 18.82 -8.40 -8.02
C ILE A 57 17.67 -9.08 -8.79
N ARG A 58 17.46 -10.39 -8.57
CA ARG A 58 16.40 -11.13 -9.28
C ARG A 58 15.01 -10.61 -8.97
N ALA A 59 14.74 -10.28 -7.70
CA ALA A 59 13.42 -9.84 -7.26
C ALA A 59 13.13 -8.41 -7.73
N ARG A 60 14.12 -7.50 -7.68
CA ARG A 60 13.99 -6.13 -8.22
C ARG A 60 13.79 -6.12 -9.72
N ARG A 61 14.54 -6.94 -10.47
CA ARG A 61 14.34 -7.08 -11.92
C ARG A 61 12.95 -7.60 -12.26
N ALA A 62 12.47 -8.62 -11.55
CA ALA A 62 11.12 -9.14 -11.74
C ALA A 62 10.05 -8.08 -11.42
N ALA A 63 10.22 -7.36 -10.32
CA ALA A 63 9.37 -6.25 -9.92
C ALA A 63 9.32 -5.14 -11.00
N GLY A 64 10.45 -4.79 -11.61
CA GLY A 64 10.49 -3.81 -12.70
C GLY A 64 9.69 -4.24 -13.94
N ILE A 65 9.80 -5.50 -14.34
CA ILE A 65 9.02 -6.06 -15.46
C ILE A 65 7.52 -6.02 -15.12
N ILE A 66 7.16 -6.40 -13.90
CA ILE A 66 5.79 -6.30 -13.40
C ILE A 66 5.29 -4.86 -13.48
N THR A 67 6.03 -3.90 -12.93
CA THR A 67 5.64 -2.48 -12.92
C THR A 67 5.45 -1.97 -14.34
N LYS A 68 6.31 -2.35 -15.28
CA LYS A 68 6.13 -2.04 -16.71
C LYS A 68 4.82 -2.63 -17.25
N MET A 69 4.53 -3.91 -16.99
CA MET A 69 3.29 -4.54 -17.44
C MET A 69 2.04 -3.88 -16.85
N VAL A 70 2.09 -3.41 -15.60
CA VAL A 70 1.00 -2.63 -14.97
C VAL A 70 0.83 -1.29 -15.69
N LYS A 71 1.92 -0.53 -15.88
CA LYS A 71 1.89 0.77 -16.58
C LYS A 71 1.36 0.65 -18.02
N GLU A 72 1.68 -0.45 -18.70
CA GLU A 72 1.19 -0.76 -20.04
C GLU A 72 -0.25 -1.31 -20.07
N GLY A 73 -0.89 -1.52 -18.91
CA GLY A 73 -2.24 -2.08 -18.80
C GLY A 73 -2.35 -3.55 -19.25
N LYS A 74 -1.23 -4.28 -19.39
CA LYS A 74 -1.21 -5.68 -19.84
C LYS A 74 -1.64 -6.67 -18.77
N ILE A 75 -1.61 -6.26 -17.51
CA ILE A 75 -2.07 -7.08 -16.38
C ILE A 75 -3.15 -6.34 -15.60
N GLY A 76 -4.29 -7.02 -15.40
CA GLY A 76 -5.41 -6.58 -14.57
C GLY A 76 -6.02 -7.80 -13.90
N GLY A 77 -6.51 -7.65 -12.66
CA GLY A 77 -7.08 -8.77 -11.89
C GLY A 77 -6.10 -9.89 -11.52
N ARG A 78 -4.80 -9.60 -11.51
CA ARG A 78 -3.74 -10.56 -11.13
C ARG A 78 -3.12 -10.19 -9.79
N ALA A 79 -2.86 -11.19 -8.96
CA ALA A 79 -2.15 -11.03 -7.71
C ALA A 79 -0.66 -11.39 -7.86
N ILE A 80 0.17 -10.76 -7.03
CA ILE A 80 1.62 -10.97 -7.00
C ILE A 80 2.01 -11.40 -5.59
N LEU A 81 2.71 -12.53 -5.48
CA LEU A 81 3.13 -13.09 -4.20
C LEU A 81 4.65 -13.00 -4.06
N PHE A 82 5.09 -12.27 -3.03
CA PHE A 82 6.49 -12.27 -2.60
C PHE A 82 6.70 -13.31 -1.51
N ALA A 83 7.49 -14.35 -1.79
CA ALA A 83 7.81 -15.41 -0.84
C ALA A 83 9.32 -15.40 -0.49
N GLY A 84 9.63 -15.69 0.77
CA GLY A 84 11.02 -15.73 1.26
C GLY A 84 11.11 -15.59 2.78
N LYS A 85 12.29 -15.83 3.33
CA LYS A 85 12.57 -15.76 4.78
C LYS A 85 12.22 -14.37 5.37
N PRO A 86 11.93 -14.26 6.67
CA PRO A 86 11.78 -12.95 7.32
C PRO A 86 13.00 -12.06 7.08
N GLY A 87 12.80 -10.74 6.98
CA GLY A 87 13.90 -9.77 6.79
C GLY A 87 14.51 -9.68 5.37
N THR A 88 14.03 -10.45 4.38
CA THR A 88 14.62 -10.42 3.01
C THR A 88 14.08 -9.31 2.10
N GLY A 89 13.45 -8.26 2.65
CA GLY A 89 13.02 -7.10 1.86
C GLY A 89 11.74 -7.30 1.02
N LYS A 90 10.85 -8.22 1.37
CA LYS A 90 9.57 -8.43 0.65
C LYS A 90 8.70 -7.18 0.64
N THR A 91 8.45 -6.60 1.82
CA THR A 91 7.67 -5.37 1.98
C THR A 91 8.39 -4.17 1.37
N ALA A 92 9.73 -4.16 1.41
CA ALA A 92 10.56 -3.15 0.77
C ALA A 92 10.36 -3.13 -0.76
N ILE A 93 10.34 -4.30 -1.41
CA ILE A 93 10.08 -4.39 -2.86
C ILE A 93 8.66 -3.94 -3.20
N ALA A 94 7.66 -4.32 -2.39
CA ALA A 94 6.28 -3.86 -2.60
C ALA A 94 6.17 -2.32 -2.51
N MET A 95 6.86 -1.70 -1.55
CA MET A 95 6.97 -0.25 -1.46
C MET A 95 7.67 0.35 -2.68
N GLY A 96 8.78 -0.25 -3.13
CA GLY A 96 9.48 0.20 -4.33
C GLY A 96 8.61 0.16 -5.59
N ILE A 97 7.76 -0.88 -5.74
CA ILE A 97 6.77 -0.93 -6.83
C ILE A 97 5.76 0.22 -6.73
N ALA A 98 5.25 0.51 -5.53
CA ALA A 98 4.31 1.60 -5.32
C ALA A 98 4.91 2.97 -5.70
N GLN A 99 6.14 3.24 -5.24
CA GLN A 99 6.87 4.46 -5.60
C GLN A 99 7.11 4.56 -7.12
N GLU A 100 7.46 3.44 -7.76
CA GLU A 100 7.71 3.38 -9.20
C GLU A 100 6.43 3.61 -10.03
N LEU A 101 5.25 3.23 -9.54
CA LEU A 101 3.98 3.50 -10.20
C LEU A 101 3.59 4.98 -10.15
N GLY A 102 4.10 5.72 -9.17
CA GLY A 102 3.97 7.17 -9.02
C GLY A 102 3.12 7.58 -7.82
N ALA A 103 3.31 8.81 -7.36
CA ALA A 103 2.66 9.35 -6.15
C ALA A 103 1.12 9.35 -6.20
N GLU A 104 0.55 9.44 -7.40
CA GLU A 104 -0.90 9.41 -7.63
C GLU A 104 -1.49 7.99 -7.57
N THR A 105 -0.65 6.95 -7.49
CA THR A 105 -1.14 5.56 -7.41
C THR A 105 -1.39 5.22 -5.94
N PRO A 106 -2.67 5.02 -5.52
CA PRO A 106 -2.97 4.72 -4.12
C PRO A 106 -2.34 3.39 -3.70
N PHE A 107 -1.53 3.41 -2.65
CA PHE A 107 -0.92 2.23 -2.06
C PHE A 107 -1.48 1.96 -0.67
N THR A 108 -2.14 0.83 -0.51
CA THR A 108 -2.72 0.42 0.77
C THR A 108 -1.94 -0.77 1.33
N ALA A 109 -1.25 -0.56 2.46
CA ALA A 109 -0.57 -1.62 3.20
C ALA A 109 -1.44 -2.11 4.36
N ILE A 110 -1.84 -3.37 4.33
CA ILE A 110 -2.70 -4.01 5.34
C ILE A 110 -2.06 -5.30 5.82
N SER A 111 -2.01 -5.49 7.14
CA SER A 111 -1.68 -6.80 7.72
C SER A 111 -2.87 -7.74 7.65
N GLY A 112 -2.64 -9.03 7.40
CA GLY A 112 -3.71 -10.03 7.37
C GLY A 112 -4.53 -10.10 8.67
N SER A 113 -3.91 -9.79 9.80
CA SER A 113 -4.59 -9.71 11.10
C SER A 113 -5.63 -8.59 11.18
N GLU A 114 -5.50 -7.53 10.38
CA GLU A 114 -6.44 -6.40 10.35
C GLU A 114 -7.80 -6.79 9.75
N PHE A 115 -7.89 -7.89 8.99
CA PHE A 115 -9.16 -8.39 8.46
C PHE A 115 -10.00 -9.16 9.50
N PHE A 116 -9.45 -9.44 10.68
CA PHE A 116 -10.18 -10.14 11.73
C PHE A 116 -10.78 -9.10 12.69
N SER A 117 -12.08 -8.85 12.53
CA SER A 117 -12.88 -7.98 13.41
C SER A 117 -14.10 -8.73 13.94
N LEU A 118 -14.59 -8.32 15.11
CA LEU A 118 -15.87 -8.77 15.67
C LEU A 118 -17.05 -7.98 15.08
N ASP A 119 -16.82 -6.76 14.61
CA ASP A 119 -17.86 -5.81 14.21
C ASP A 119 -18.20 -5.89 12.72
N ILE A 120 -17.24 -6.28 11.88
CA ILE A 120 -17.37 -6.28 10.42
C ILE A 120 -16.97 -7.65 9.86
N SER A 121 -17.71 -8.12 8.85
CA SER A 121 -17.39 -9.37 8.17
C SER A 121 -16.07 -9.29 7.39
N LYS A 122 -15.35 -10.41 7.29
CA LYS A 122 -14.08 -10.51 6.53
C LYS A 122 -14.24 -10.05 5.08
N THR A 123 -15.37 -10.37 4.44
CA THR A 123 -15.67 -9.98 3.06
C THR A 123 -15.82 -8.47 2.92
N GLU A 124 -16.50 -7.82 3.87
CA GLU A 124 -16.67 -6.38 3.85
C GLU A 124 -15.33 -5.67 4.10
N ALA A 125 -14.53 -6.14 5.05
CA ALA A 125 -13.18 -5.62 5.29
C ALA A 125 -12.28 -5.71 4.04
N LEU A 126 -12.31 -6.84 3.33
CA LEU A 126 -11.60 -7.00 2.05
C LEU A 126 -12.13 -6.08 0.95
N THR A 127 -13.44 -5.92 0.87
CA THR A 127 -14.08 -5.04 -0.13
C THR A 127 -13.68 -3.58 0.10
N GLN A 128 -13.65 -3.14 1.36
CA GLN A 128 -13.20 -1.80 1.73
C GLN A 128 -11.71 -1.60 1.40
N ALA A 129 -10.86 -2.57 1.72
CA ALA A 129 -9.43 -2.52 1.37
C ALA A 129 -9.18 -2.38 -0.13
N LEU A 130 -9.93 -3.11 -0.96
CA LEU A 130 -9.84 -3.02 -2.41
C LEU A 130 -10.31 -1.66 -2.92
N ARG A 131 -11.43 -1.14 -2.41
CA ARG A 131 -11.92 0.20 -2.78
C ARG A 131 -10.90 1.29 -2.45
N LYS A 132 -10.28 1.24 -1.26
CA LYS A 132 -9.20 2.16 -0.86
C LYS A 132 -7.99 2.12 -1.80
N SER A 133 -7.77 1.02 -2.50
CA SER A 133 -6.61 0.82 -3.40
C SER A 133 -6.88 1.18 -4.87
N ILE A 134 -8.11 1.59 -5.22
CA ILE A 134 -8.48 1.95 -6.61
C ILE A 134 -8.62 3.47 -6.78
N GLY A 135 -8.92 4.20 -5.69
CA GLY A 135 -9.30 5.61 -5.75
C GLY A 135 -10.79 5.77 -5.96
#